data_AF-A0A1M7ZA74-F1
#
_entry.id   AF-A0A1M7ZA74-F1
#
_cell.length_a   1.000
_cell.length_b   1.000
_cell.length_c   1.000
_cell.angle_alpha   90.00
_cell.angle_beta   90.00
_cell.angle_gamma   90.00
#
_symmetry.space_group_name_H-M   'P 1'
#
loop_
_entity.id
_entity.type
_entity.pdbx_description
1 polymer ?
#
loop_
_entity_poly.entity_id
_entity_poly.type
_entity_poly.pdbx_seq_one_letter_code
_entity_poly.pdbx_strand_id
1 'polypeptide(L)'
;MSGEGKRLSDDAAGSVTPVVLSGGTGTRLWPLSREAYPKQLLPLTSERTLIQETVRRCADPALYRSPVIITNAEHRFVIAEQLREMGVEPAAVVLEPVGRNTAAAATIAALMERA
;
A
#
# COMPACT_ATOMS: atom_id res chain seq x y z
N MET A 1 -8.77 -26.61 -40.70
CA MET A 1 -7.59 -26.81 -39.83
C MET A 1 -6.63 -25.67 -40.05
N SER A 2 -6.57 -24.73 -39.08
CA SER A 2 -5.64 -23.59 -38.92
C SER A 2 -6.48 -22.46 -38.34
N GLY A 3 -6.72 -22.41 -37.04
CA GLY A 3 -5.70 -22.23 -36.01
C GLY A 3 -5.94 -20.85 -35.41
N GLU A 4 -7.09 -20.68 -34.73
CA GLU A 4 -7.36 -19.52 -33.90
C GLU A 4 -6.27 -19.47 -32.81
N GLY A 5 -5.40 -18.48 -32.91
CA GLY A 5 -4.46 -18.15 -31.86
C GLY A 5 -5.24 -17.69 -30.63
N LYS A 6 -5.52 -18.63 -29.74
CA LYS A 6 -5.95 -18.38 -28.36
C LYS A 6 -4.91 -17.47 -27.70
N ARG A 7 -5.12 -16.15 -27.74
CA ARG A 7 -4.46 -15.27 -26.78
C ARG A 7 -5.09 -15.57 -25.42
N LEU A 8 -4.19 -15.87 -24.49
CA LEU A 8 -4.45 -16.31 -23.14
C LEU A 8 -5.50 -15.43 -22.46
N SER A 9 -6.38 -16.09 -21.71
CA SER A 9 -7.42 -15.51 -20.87
C SER A 9 -6.90 -14.39 -19.97
N ASP A 10 -7.42 -13.17 -20.14
CA ASP A 10 -7.23 -12.01 -19.25
C ASP A 10 -8.12 -12.05 -17.99
N ASP A 11 -8.88 -13.14 -17.76
CA ASP A 11 -9.92 -13.21 -16.72
C ASP A 11 -9.43 -13.68 -15.32
N ALA A 12 -8.31 -13.17 -14.80
CA ALA A 12 -7.83 -13.59 -13.47
C ALA A 12 -7.21 -12.55 -12.52
N ALA A 13 -7.21 -11.25 -12.80
CA ALA A 13 -6.62 -10.28 -11.84
C ALA A 13 -7.29 -8.91 -11.88
N GLY A 14 -7.51 -8.32 -10.70
CA GLY A 14 -8.11 -7.00 -10.53
C GLY A 14 -7.58 -5.92 -11.47
N SER A 15 -8.46 -5.04 -11.93
CA SER A 15 -8.17 -3.96 -12.89
C SER A 15 -7.67 -2.67 -12.24
N VAL A 16 -7.75 -2.58 -10.90
CA VAL A 16 -7.37 -1.39 -10.13
C VAL A 16 -6.15 -1.71 -9.27
N THR A 17 -5.09 -0.90 -9.38
CA THR A 17 -3.94 -1.00 -8.47
C THR A 17 -4.14 -0.10 -7.25
N PRO A 18 -4.26 -0.65 -6.03
CA PRO A 18 -4.34 0.16 -4.82
C PRO A 18 -2.98 0.78 -4.51
N VAL A 19 -2.98 2.08 -4.22
CA VAL A 19 -1.79 2.81 -3.80
C VAL A 19 -2.05 3.39 -2.42
N VAL A 20 -1.32 2.89 -1.42
CA VAL A 20 -1.50 3.31 -0.03
C VAL A 20 -0.35 4.23 0.39
N LEU A 21 -0.70 5.47 0.69
CA LEU A 21 0.25 6.50 1.11
C LEU A 21 0.36 6.52 2.64
N SER A 22 1.47 5.99 3.15
CA SER A 22 1.78 5.92 4.58
C SER A 22 2.91 6.89 4.95
N GLY A 23 2.55 8.18 4.99
CA GLY A 23 3.44 9.27 5.40
C GLY A 23 2.89 10.12 6.53
N GLY A 24 3.72 11.07 6.98
CA GLY A 24 3.40 12.03 8.05
C GLY A 24 3.86 11.57 9.44
N THR A 25 4.14 12.54 10.31
CA THR A 25 4.77 12.33 11.63
C THR A 25 3.79 12.13 12.78
N GLY A 26 2.48 12.24 12.53
CA GLY A 26 1.45 11.88 13.52
C GLY A 26 1.26 12.86 14.70
N THR A 27 1.71 14.12 14.59
CA THR A 27 1.74 15.09 15.71
C THR A 27 0.40 15.41 16.37
N ARG A 28 -0.71 15.31 15.64
CA ARG A 28 -2.06 15.66 16.14
C ARG A 28 -2.62 14.68 17.17
N LEU A 29 -2.10 13.44 17.21
CA LEU A 29 -2.55 12.39 18.13
C LEU A 29 -1.53 12.14 19.24
N TRP A 30 -0.71 13.14 19.55
CA TRP A 30 0.16 13.05 20.71
C TRP A 30 -0.68 12.87 22.01
N PRO A 31 -0.28 12.02 22.97
CA PRO A 31 0.98 11.27 23.04
C PRO A 31 0.97 9.91 22.33
N LEU A 32 -0.18 9.48 21.82
CA LEU A 32 -0.38 8.15 21.21
C LEU A 32 0.50 7.96 19.99
N SER A 33 0.61 8.98 19.15
CA SER A 33 1.47 8.96 17.97
C SER A 33 2.73 9.80 18.18
N ARG A 34 3.86 9.26 17.70
CA ARG A 34 5.19 9.87 17.75
C ARG A 34 5.79 9.82 16.35
N GLU A 35 6.85 10.59 16.13
CA GLU A 35 7.56 10.61 14.84
C GLU A 35 8.03 9.21 14.40
N ALA A 36 8.62 8.45 15.32
CA ALA A 36 9.06 7.07 15.08
C ALA A 36 7.90 6.07 14.93
N TYR A 37 6.70 6.42 15.40
CA TYR A 37 5.52 5.54 15.38
C TYR A 37 4.25 6.35 15.05
N PRO A 38 4.07 6.70 13.77
CA PRO A 38 2.98 7.58 13.34
C PRO A 38 1.62 6.86 13.39
N LYS A 39 0.52 7.62 13.34
CA LYS A 39 -0.85 7.13 13.56
C LYS A 39 -1.25 5.92 12.71
N GLN A 40 -0.65 5.78 11.55
CA GLN A 40 -0.90 4.77 10.53
C GLN A 40 -0.55 3.37 11.07
N LEU A 41 0.40 3.30 11.99
CA LEU A 41 0.90 2.08 12.59
C LEU A 41 0.18 1.72 13.90
N LEU A 42 -0.84 2.50 14.29
CA LEU A 42 -1.57 2.33 15.55
C LEU A 42 -2.98 1.74 15.35
N PRO A 43 -3.44 0.84 16.26
CA PRO A 43 -4.80 0.33 16.28
C PRO A 43 -5.75 1.31 16.96
N LEU A 44 -6.14 2.37 16.24
CA LEU A 44 -6.90 3.49 16.82
C LEU A 44 -8.42 3.31 16.78
N THR A 45 -8.94 2.55 15.82
CA THR A 45 -10.38 2.40 15.58
C THR A 45 -10.85 0.95 15.59
N SER A 46 -9.91 0.01 15.78
CA SER A 46 -10.13 -1.43 15.77
C SER A 46 -8.91 -2.14 16.35
N GLU A 47 -8.97 -3.46 16.46
CA GLU A 47 -7.83 -4.31 16.81
C GLU A 47 -6.69 -4.28 15.78
N ARG A 48 -6.92 -3.71 14.59
CA ARG A 48 -5.92 -3.57 13.52
C ARG A 48 -5.43 -2.15 13.41
N THR A 49 -4.18 -2.01 12.96
CA THR A 49 -3.59 -0.71 12.69
C THR A 49 -4.30 -0.03 11.52
N LEU A 50 -4.22 1.30 11.44
CA LEU A 50 -4.86 2.04 10.35
C LEU A 50 -4.34 1.62 8.95
N ILE A 51 -3.07 1.25 8.82
CA ILE A 51 -2.53 0.74 7.55
C ILE A 51 -3.13 -0.63 7.22
N GLN A 52 -3.24 -1.54 8.19
CA GLN A 52 -3.85 -2.86 7.99
C GLN A 52 -5.32 -2.74 7.61
N GLU A 53 -6.08 -1.89 8.30
CA GLU A 53 -7.46 -1.56 7.96
C GLU A 53 -7.58 -0.99 6.55
N THR A 54 -6.63 -0.16 6.12
CA THR A 54 -6.64 0.45 4.79
C THR A 54 -6.37 -0.56 3.69
N VAL A 55 -5.36 -1.42 3.87
CA VAL A 55 -5.06 -2.50 2.92
C VAL A 55 -6.23 -3.47 2.79
N ARG A 56 -6.88 -3.81 3.91
CA ARG A 56 -8.03 -4.73 3.90
C ARG A 56 -9.21 -4.24 3.07
N ARG A 57 -9.42 -2.92 2.94
CA ARG A 57 -10.49 -2.37 2.08
C ARG A 57 -10.29 -2.68 0.60
N CYS A 58 -9.07 -3.04 0.20
CA CYS A 58 -8.69 -3.38 -1.17
C CYS A 58 -8.31 -4.87 -1.32
N ALA A 59 -8.86 -5.75 -0.47
CA ALA A 59 -8.48 -7.17 -0.45
C ALA A 59 -9.23 -8.06 -1.45
N ASP A 60 -10.24 -7.54 -2.17
CA ASP A 60 -10.97 -8.31 -3.18
C ASP A 60 -10.10 -8.48 -4.44
N PRO A 61 -9.60 -9.70 -4.73
CA PRO A 61 -8.69 -9.93 -5.85
C PRO A 61 -9.38 -9.84 -7.21
N ALA A 62 -10.72 -9.90 -7.27
CA ALA A 62 -11.47 -9.69 -8.50
C ALA A 62 -11.46 -8.21 -8.93
N LEU A 63 -11.29 -7.29 -7.98
CA LEU A 63 -11.28 -5.86 -8.22
C LEU A 63 -9.88 -5.25 -8.18
N TYR A 64 -9.06 -5.70 -7.24
CA TYR A 64 -7.80 -5.07 -6.90
C TYR A 64 -6.60 -5.98 -7.15
N ARG A 65 -5.51 -5.38 -7.62
CA ARG A 65 -4.16 -5.99 -7.60
C ARG A 65 -3.57 -5.90 -6.20
N SER A 66 -2.45 -6.60 -5.99
CA SER A 66 -1.63 -6.40 -4.80
C SER A 66 -1.29 -4.91 -4.61
N PRO A 67 -1.35 -4.39 -3.38
CA PRO A 67 -1.19 -2.96 -3.14
C PRO A 67 0.27 -2.51 -3.35
N VAL A 68 0.44 -1.28 -3.81
CA VAL A 68 1.69 -0.54 -3.72
C VAL A 68 1.66 0.32 -2.46
N ILE A 69 2.68 0.21 -1.62
CA ILE A 69 2.81 1.02 -0.41
C ILE A 69 3.89 2.07 -0.62
N ILE A 70 3.58 3.34 -0.38
CA ILE A 70 4.55 4.43 -0.41
C ILE A 70 4.73 4.95 1.01
N THR A 71 5.95 4.93 1.52
CA THR A 71 6.24 5.27 2.91
C THR A 71 7.64 5.87 3.10
N ASN A 72 7.91 6.44 4.27
CA ASN A 72 9.26 6.86 4.64
C ASN A 72 10.16 5.63 4.89
N ALA A 73 11.41 5.70 4.46
CA ALA A 73 12.45 4.70 4.72
C ALA A 73 12.57 4.27 6.20
N GLU A 74 12.29 5.17 7.14
CA GLU A 74 12.30 4.88 8.60
C GLU A 74 11.24 3.85 9.02
N HIS A 75 10.10 3.79 8.32
CA HIS A 75 8.97 2.92 8.68
C HIS A 75 8.94 1.62 7.86
N ARG A 76 9.94 1.37 7.01
CA ARG A 76 9.97 0.23 6.08
C ARG A 76 9.76 -1.14 6.75
N PHE A 77 10.40 -1.36 7.89
CA PHE A 77 10.37 -2.66 8.55
C PHE A 77 9.04 -2.93 9.25
N VAL A 78 8.51 -1.92 9.95
CA VAL A 78 7.23 -2.06 10.65
C VAL A 78 6.07 -2.19 9.65
N ILE A 79 6.12 -1.50 8.52
CA ILE A 79 5.12 -1.70 7.46
C ILE A 79 5.22 -3.11 6.86
N ALA A 80 6.43 -3.57 6.53
CA ALA A 80 6.61 -4.92 6.02
C ALA A 80 6.11 -5.99 7.00
N GLU A 81 6.35 -5.80 8.31
CA GLU A 81 5.80 -6.68 9.34
C GLU A 81 4.27 -6.67 9.37
N GLN A 82 3.66 -5.49 9.39
CA GLN A 82 2.19 -5.37 9.47
C GLN A 82 1.47 -5.96 8.25
N LEU A 83 2.09 -5.91 7.06
CA LEU A 83 1.58 -6.58 5.87
C LEU A 83 1.73 -8.11 5.99
N ARG A 84 2.88 -8.57 6.50
CA ARG A 84 3.14 -10.00 6.73
C ARG A 84 2.17 -10.60 7.74
N GLU A 85 1.87 -9.89 8.82
CA GLU A 85 0.84 -10.27 9.80
C GLU A 85 -0.55 -10.46 9.17
N MET A 86 -0.84 -9.74 8.09
CA MET A 86 -2.08 -9.90 7.32
C MET A 86 -2.01 -11.01 6.26
N GLY A 87 -0.83 -11.58 5.99
CA GLY A 87 -0.59 -12.46 4.85
C GLY A 87 -0.71 -11.76 3.50
N VAL A 88 -0.48 -10.45 3.45
CA VAL A 88 -0.55 -9.65 2.21
C VAL A 88 0.84 -9.43 1.66
N GLU A 89 1.08 -9.89 0.43
CA GLU A 89 2.29 -9.55 -0.33
C GLU A 89 2.04 -8.30 -1.18
N PRO A 90 2.72 -7.17 -0.89
CA PRO A 90 2.57 -5.96 -1.69
C PRO A 90 3.21 -6.14 -3.08
N ALA A 91 2.68 -5.45 -4.09
CA ALA A 91 3.31 -5.38 -5.41
C ALA A 91 4.66 -4.64 -5.32
N ALA A 92 4.74 -3.62 -4.46
CA ALA A 92 5.96 -2.89 -4.16
C ALA A 92 5.83 -2.13 -2.84
N VAL A 93 6.97 -1.90 -2.18
CA VAL A 93 7.11 -0.93 -1.08
C VAL A 93 8.12 0.13 -1.51
N VAL A 94 7.63 1.32 -1.82
CA VAL A 94 8.45 2.45 -2.24
C VAL A 94 8.84 3.28 -1.02
N LEU A 95 10.14 3.49 -0.87
CA LEU A 95 10.71 4.26 0.22
C LEU A 95 11.01 5.67 -0.24
N GLU A 96 10.23 6.64 0.25
CA GLU A 96 10.55 8.05 0.11
C GLU A 96 11.73 8.38 1.03
N PRO A 97 12.83 8.97 0.50
CA PRO A 97 13.97 9.37 1.34
C PRO A 97 13.63 10.54 2.25
N VAL A 98 12.64 11.35 1.87
CA VAL A 98 12.09 12.48 2.62
C VAL A 98 10.61 12.60 2.27
N GLY A 99 9.74 12.84 3.25
CA GLY A 99 8.33 13.10 2.98
C GLY A 99 8.14 14.37 2.12
N ARG A 100 7.58 14.22 0.91
CA ARG A 100 7.42 15.31 -0.07
C ARG A 100 5.96 15.63 -0.41
N ASN A 101 5.05 15.39 0.54
CA ASN A 101 3.60 15.56 0.40
C ASN A 101 2.97 14.64 -0.67
N THR A 102 1.65 14.72 -0.80
CA THR A 102 0.84 13.78 -1.59
C THR A 102 1.12 13.82 -3.10
N ALA A 103 1.49 14.98 -3.67
CA ALA A 103 1.71 15.11 -5.11
C ALA A 103 2.90 14.28 -5.62
N ALA A 104 4.00 14.25 -4.86
CA ALA A 104 5.18 13.45 -5.21
C ALA A 104 4.84 11.95 -5.17
N ALA A 105 4.17 11.50 -4.11
CA ALA A 105 3.73 10.12 -3.97
C ALA A 105 2.76 9.69 -5.09
N ALA A 106 1.78 10.54 -5.44
CA ALA A 106 0.86 10.27 -6.54
C ALA A 106 1.59 10.18 -7.90
N THR A 107 2.62 11.01 -8.12
CA THR A 107 3.43 10.98 -9.34
C THR A 107 4.22 9.67 -9.44
N ILE A 108 4.87 9.25 -8.35
CA ILE A 108 5.59 7.97 -8.27
C ILE A 108 4.65 6.81 -8.60
N ALA A 109 3.47 6.79 -7.99
CA ALA A 109 2.47 5.76 -8.26
C ALA A 109 2.06 5.71 -9.73
N ALA A 110 1.78 6.87 -10.35
CA ALA A 110 1.41 6.94 -11.76
C ALA A 110 2.55 6.50 -12.71
N LEU A 111 3.82 6.74 -12.33
CA LEU A 111 4.97 6.28 -13.10
C LEU A 111 5.14 4.75 -13.01
N MET A 112 4.83 4.15 -11.85
CA MET A 112 4.95 2.71 -11.65
C MET A 112 3.91 1.90 -12.43
N GLU A 113 2.69 2.40 -12.58
CA GLU A 113 1.64 1.72 -13.37
C GLU A 113 1.86 1.80 -14.88
N ARG A 114 2.77 2.66 -15.35
CA ARG A 114 3.10 2.83 -16.78
C ARG A 114 4.32 2.02 -17.22
N ALA A 115 4.97 1.30 -16.30
CA ALA A 115 6.19 0.52 -16.54
C ALA A 115 5.88 -0.98 -16.63
#